data_AF-A0A7W8GEI9-F1
#
_entry.id   AF-A0A7W8GEI9-F1
#
_cell.length_a   1.000
_cell.length_b   1.000
_cell.length_c   1.000
_cell.angle_alpha   90.00
_cell.angle_beta   90.00
_cell.angle_gamma   90.00
#
_symmetry.space_group_name_H-M   'P 1'
#
loop_
_entity.id
_entity.type
_entity.pdbx_description
1 polymer ?
#
loop_
_entity_poly.entity_id
_entity_poly.type
_entity_poly.pdbx_seq_one_letter_code
_entity_poly.pdbx_strand_id
1 'polypeptide(L)'
;MTNTPARRSYRDLTPREYGGEEARKGFDFQDHVTAGYCLDMLLGGDLVEVWCETLDDVTLVHDRNGHETYEFVQAKSNDLGKHWSVTDLCRRKTVKVSGKIVHQPGTSILEKSLANDAGHEPCGFRVVTAGPVDKELALLSLPLDAPGRAAADPAYCSLQQRITAHVAGFTSTNGRDATFWMSNVVWQVMYSGDAVQDRNLLKLDRLLELRAVVLFPDQRAELYRQLVGKVYEAAKAPFDVNPLAKRLTRDACSQWLQEVVDRARFPGAAGKGMLLRQKLDLGGLGHYQVTAREQQMYYLMRRRNPGYLNTFDAPLAEAEAQRALTRLNVELDRGNLTEGPEFLAQCDDILQGIAQRLGEPGTGLPSYLTGFMYNLADRCVFRFRKAGP
;
A
#
# COMPACT_ATOMS: atom_id res chain seq x y z
N MET A 1 -34.40 -9.36 53.95
CA MET A 1 -33.31 -10.14 53.33
C MET A 1 -32.81 -9.37 52.12
N THR A 2 -31.64 -8.75 52.22
CA THR A 2 -31.05 -7.93 51.16
C THR A 2 -30.46 -8.84 50.09
N ASN A 3 -31.09 -8.82 48.91
CA ASN A 3 -30.67 -9.58 47.73
C ASN A 3 -29.31 -9.01 47.25
N THR A 4 -28.21 -9.68 47.62
CA THR A 4 -26.87 -9.27 47.18
C THR A 4 -26.72 -9.71 45.74
N PRO A 5 -26.48 -8.80 44.78
CA PRO A 5 -26.36 -9.18 43.38
C PRO A 5 -25.23 -10.19 43.22
N ALA A 6 -25.53 -11.32 42.57
CA ALA A 6 -24.57 -12.38 42.30
C ALA A 6 -23.33 -11.78 41.62
N ARG A 7 -22.15 -12.04 42.19
CA ARG A 7 -20.88 -11.56 41.63
C ARG A 7 -20.72 -12.13 40.22
N ARG A 8 -20.60 -11.25 39.23
CA ARG A 8 -20.35 -11.64 37.83
C ARG A 8 -18.89 -12.09 37.68
N SER A 9 -18.66 -13.05 36.78
CA SER A 9 -17.31 -13.45 36.39
C SER A 9 -16.61 -12.29 35.68
N TYR A 10 -15.30 -12.14 35.88
CA TYR A 10 -14.49 -11.19 35.10
C TYR A 10 -14.51 -11.47 33.59
N ARG A 11 -14.85 -12.69 33.17
CA ARG A 11 -15.03 -13.06 31.75
C ARG A 11 -16.25 -12.39 31.11
N ASP A 12 -17.23 -11.98 31.92
CA ASP A 12 -18.51 -11.43 31.47
C ASP A 12 -18.62 -9.91 31.73
N LEU A 13 -17.55 -9.29 32.23
CA LEU A 13 -17.49 -7.85 32.44
C LEU A 13 -17.15 -7.16 31.12
N THR A 14 -17.94 -6.16 30.76
CA THR A 14 -17.58 -5.24 29.69
C THR A 14 -16.41 -4.36 30.12
N PRO A 15 -15.50 -3.99 29.19
CA PRO A 15 -14.46 -3.01 29.47
C PRO A 15 -15.06 -1.73 30.06
N ARG A 16 -14.37 -1.16 31.06
CA ARG A 16 -14.77 0.11 31.66
C ARG A 16 -14.45 1.30 30.76
N GLU A 17 -13.48 1.13 29.87
CA GLU A 17 -12.99 2.16 28.96
C GLU A 17 -12.73 1.52 27.59
N TYR A 18 -13.15 2.23 26.53
CA TYR A 18 -12.94 1.83 25.13
C TYR A 18 -11.89 2.70 24.43
N GLY A 19 -11.29 3.67 25.13
CA GLY A 19 -10.42 4.68 24.52
C GLY A 19 -9.20 4.11 23.79
N GLY A 20 -8.64 2.99 24.26
CA GLY A 20 -7.53 2.32 23.58
C GLY A 20 -7.95 1.65 22.26
N GLU A 21 -9.16 1.11 22.18
CA GLU A 21 -9.71 0.52 20.95
C GLU A 21 -10.08 1.60 19.94
N GLU A 22 -10.73 2.67 20.39
CA GLU A 22 -11.09 3.82 19.56
C GLU A 22 -9.86 4.53 18.98
N ALA A 23 -8.81 4.72 19.80
CA ALA A 23 -7.57 5.31 19.34
C ALA A 23 -6.90 4.47 18.24
N ARG A 24 -6.87 3.14 18.39
CA ARG A 24 -6.31 2.24 17.37
C ARG A 24 -7.08 2.32 16.05
N LYS A 25 -8.42 2.25 16.10
CA LYS A 25 -9.27 2.45 14.90
C LYS A 25 -9.04 3.81 14.24
N GLY A 26 -8.77 4.83 15.05
CA GLY A 26 -8.34 6.15 14.59
C GLY A 26 -7.05 6.14 13.82
N PHE A 27 -6.00 5.54 14.36
CA PHE A 27 -4.71 5.44 13.67
C PHE A 27 -4.80 4.58 12.41
N ASP A 28 -5.48 3.44 12.46
CA ASP A 28 -5.65 2.56 11.30
C ASP A 28 -6.33 3.29 10.12
N PHE A 29 -7.39 4.07 10.40
CA PHE A 29 -8.05 4.90 9.38
C PHE A 29 -7.10 5.96 8.79
N GLN A 30 -6.33 6.63 9.63
CA GLN A 30 -5.36 7.65 9.20
C GLN A 30 -4.26 7.03 8.33
N ASP A 31 -3.74 5.87 8.70
CA ASP A 31 -2.72 5.16 7.93
C ASP A 31 -3.25 4.74 6.55
N HIS A 32 -4.49 4.27 6.47
CA HIS A 32 -5.14 3.97 5.18
C HIS A 32 -5.37 5.21 4.32
N VAL A 33 -5.80 6.33 4.92
CA VAL A 33 -5.95 7.60 4.20
C VAL A 33 -4.59 8.05 3.64
N THR A 34 -3.54 7.99 4.45
CA THR A 34 -2.17 8.37 4.08
C THR A 34 -1.59 7.47 3.00
N ALA A 35 -1.82 6.16 3.08
CA ALA A 35 -1.45 5.21 2.02
C ALA A 35 -2.16 5.56 0.70
N GLY A 36 -3.40 6.04 0.77
CA GLY A 36 -4.14 6.53 -0.39
C GLY A 36 -3.47 7.72 -1.07
N TYR A 37 -2.91 8.67 -0.31
CA TYR A 37 -2.13 9.78 -0.86
C TYR A 37 -0.80 9.34 -1.43
N CYS A 38 -0.14 8.34 -0.83
CA CYS A 38 1.06 7.74 -1.42
C CYS A 38 0.76 7.14 -2.80
N LEU A 39 -0.40 6.50 -2.97
CA LEU A 39 -0.84 5.98 -4.27
C LEU A 39 -1.18 7.11 -5.26
N ASP A 40 -1.84 8.18 -4.81
CA ASP A 40 -2.12 9.35 -5.66
C ASP A 40 -0.81 9.99 -6.16
N MET A 41 0.17 10.15 -5.26
CA MET A 41 1.52 10.62 -5.58
C MET A 41 2.20 9.77 -6.67
N LEU A 42 2.03 8.45 -6.62
CA LEU A 42 2.63 7.51 -7.58
C LEU A 42 1.86 7.41 -8.90
N LEU A 43 0.56 7.69 -8.90
CA LEU A 43 -0.28 7.74 -10.12
C LEU A 43 0.00 9.00 -10.97
N GLY A 44 0.61 10.03 -10.37
CA GLY A 44 1.06 11.25 -11.05
C GLY A 44 0.39 12.52 -10.53
N GLY A 45 0.60 13.63 -11.23
CA GLY A 45 0.14 14.96 -10.80
C GLY A 45 1.25 15.79 -10.14
N ASP A 46 0.85 16.76 -9.34
CA ASP A 46 1.74 17.73 -8.66
C ASP A 46 2.19 17.28 -7.26
N LEU A 47 1.56 16.27 -6.65
CA LEU A 47 1.93 15.76 -5.33
C LEU A 47 3.31 15.09 -5.33
N VAL A 48 4.29 15.65 -4.63
CA VAL A 48 5.69 15.18 -4.62
C VAL A 48 6.12 14.55 -3.29
N GLU A 49 5.50 14.92 -2.18
CA GLU A 49 5.78 14.33 -0.86
C GLU A 49 4.51 14.16 0.00
N VAL A 50 4.53 13.14 0.85
CA VAL A 50 3.52 12.87 1.88
C VAL A 50 4.21 12.76 3.24
N TRP A 51 3.91 13.66 4.17
CA TRP A 51 4.51 13.66 5.51
C TRP A 51 3.52 13.12 6.54
N CYS A 52 3.97 12.20 7.38
CA CYS A 52 3.14 11.51 8.37
C CYS A 52 3.39 12.07 9.78
N GLU A 53 2.33 12.50 10.47
CA GLU A 53 2.38 12.95 11.88
C GLU A 53 3.48 14.02 12.10
N THR A 54 3.39 15.13 11.35
CA THR A 54 4.35 16.25 11.41
C THR A 54 3.68 17.56 11.82
N LEU A 55 3.09 18.28 10.87
CA LEU A 55 2.38 19.54 11.09
C LEU A 55 0.88 19.31 11.36
N ASP A 56 0.30 18.30 10.70
CA ASP A 56 -1.03 17.75 11.00
C ASP A 56 -0.95 16.22 10.92
N ASP A 57 -2.11 15.54 10.99
CA ASP A 57 -2.21 14.08 10.83
C ASP A 57 -1.46 13.63 9.55
N VAL A 58 -1.68 14.34 8.42
CA VAL A 58 -0.91 14.21 7.17
C VAL A 58 -0.63 15.58 6.57
N THR A 59 0.56 15.78 6.00
CA THR A 59 0.87 16.98 5.20
C THR A 59 1.25 16.57 3.78
N LEU A 60 0.63 17.18 2.79
CA LEU A 60 0.89 16.92 1.38
C LEU A 60 1.67 18.09 0.78
N VAL A 61 2.74 17.79 0.05
CA VAL A 61 3.56 18.78 -0.63
C VAL A 61 3.35 18.65 -2.13
N HIS A 62 2.85 19.71 -2.76
CA HIS A 62 2.63 19.77 -4.20
C HIS A 62 3.64 20.70 -4.84
N ASP A 63 4.29 20.26 -5.92
CA ASP A 63 5.12 21.09 -6.78
C ASP A 63 4.30 21.54 -8.01
N ARG A 64 4.01 22.84 -8.06
CA ARG A 64 3.31 23.48 -9.17
C ARG A 64 4.25 24.45 -9.86
N ASN A 65 4.85 24.00 -10.96
CA ASN A 65 5.77 24.78 -11.78
C ASN A 65 6.99 25.32 -11.00
N GLY A 66 7.57 24.51 -10.11
CA GLY A 66 8.73 24.89 -9.30
C GLY A 66 8.37 25.65 -8.02
N HIS A 67 7.08 25.70 -7.66
CA HIS A 67 6.59 26.32 -6.44
C HIS A 67 5.90 25.29 -5.57
N GLU A 68 6.39 25.14 -4.35
CA GLU A 68 5.76 24.28 -3.36
C GLU A 68 4.48 24.90 -2.80
N THR A 69 3.47 24.07 -2.67
CA THR A 69 2.24 24.38 -1.94
C THR A 69 1.91 23.23 -1.01
N TYR A 70 1.37 23.57 0.17
CA TYR A 70 1.17 22.61 1.25
C TYR A 70 -0.33 22.38 1.48
N GLU A 71 -0.76 21.13 1.62
CA GLU A 71 -2.12 20.82 2.07
C GLU A 71 -2.07 20.06 3.40
N PHE A 72 -2.68 20.63 4.43
CA PHE A 72 -2.77 20.04 5.76
C PHE A 72 -4.02 19.20 5.87
N VAL A 73 -3.86 17.89 6.03
CA VAL A 73 -4.96 16.95 6.09
C VAL A 73 -5.16 16.48 7.50
N GLN A 74 -6.39 16.65 7.98
CA GLN A 74 -6.82 16.18 9.28
C GLN A 74 -7.86 15.06 9.11
N ALA A 75 -7.54 13.86 9.56
CA ALA A 75 -8.35 12.67 9.38
C ALA A 75 -9.05 12.27 10.70
N LYS A 76 -10.36 11.99 10.62
CA LYS A 76 -11.21 11.69 11.76
C LYS A 76 -12.07 10.46 11.47
N SER A 77 -11.73 9.36 12.11
CA SER A 77 -12.40 8.06 11.95
C SER A 77 -13.69 7.90 12.75
N ASN A 78 -13.95 8.80 13.70
CA ASN A 78 -15.05 8.64 14.66
C ASN A 78 -16.41 8.61 13.95
N ASP A 79 -16.91 7.40 13.75
CA ASP A 79 -18.28 7.12 13.35
C ASP A 79 -19.16 7.09 14.60
N LEU A 80 -19.53 8.28 15.08
CA LEU A 80 -20.42 8.42 16.24
C LEU A 80 -21.89 8.14 15.89
N GLY A 81 -22.19 7.57 14.70
CA GLY A 81 -23.54 7.43 14.18
C GLY A 81 -24.24 8.78 13.99
N LYS A 82 -23.48 9.86 13.93
CA LYS A 82 -23.95 11.24 13.79
C LYS A 82 -23.19 11.93 12.67
N HIS A 83 -23.88 12.83 12.00
CA HIS A 83 -23.28 13.68 10.98
C HIS A 83 -22.36 14.71 11.65
N TRP A 84 -21.22 15.00 11.02
CA TRP A 84 -20.35 16.09 11.45
C TRP A 84 -21.08 17.42 11.29
N SER A 85 -21.13 18.20 12.37
CA SER A 85 -21.80 19.50 12.42
C SER A 85 -20.79 20.65 12.58
N VAL A 86 -21.25 21.88 12.29
CA VAL A 86 -20.47 23.12 12.56
C VAL A 86 -20.02 23.19 14.02
N THR A 87 -20.89 22.73 14.94
CA THR A 87 -20.58 22.71 16.37
C THR A 87 -19.44 21.76 16.69
N ASP A 88 -19.38 20.58 16.06
CA ASP A 88 -18.29 19.62 16.28
C ASP A 88 -16.96 20.16 15.74
N LEU A 89 -16.99 20.74 14.53
CA LEU A 89 -15.85 21.39 13.89
C LEU A 89 -15.26 22.52 14.74
N CYS A 90 -16.13 23.34 15.34
CA CYS A 90 -15.72 24.52 16.11
C CYS A 90 -15.66 24.27 17.63
N ARG A 91 -15.82 23.01 18.09
CA ARG A 91 -15.88 22.71 19.53
C ARG A 91 -14.54 22.96 20.21
N ARG A 92 -14.47 24.01 21.03
CA ARG A 92 -13.35 24.26 21.94
C ARG A 92 -13.41 23.35 23.16
N LYS A 93 -12.25 22.88 23.63
CA LYS A 93 -12.10 22.20 24.91
C LYS A 93 -12.52 23.12 26.05
N THR A 94 -13.14 22.53 27.07
CA THR A 94 -13.56 23.25 28.28
C THR A 94 -12.55 23.00 29.40
N VAL A 95 -12.10 24.09 30.02
CA VAL A 95 -11.19 24.05 31.17
C VAL A 95 -11.88 24.75 32.34
N LYS A 96 -11.77 24.17 33.54
CA LYS A 96 -12.25 24.82 34.76
C LYS A 96 -11.14 25.72 35.31
N VAL A 97 -11.38 27.02 35.30
CA VAL A 97 -10.49 28.03 35.91
C VAL A 97 -11.28 28.73 37.01
N SER A 98 -10.82 28.61 38.26
CA SER A 98 -11.47 29.23 39.43
C SER A 98 -12.98 28.96 39.53
N GLY A 99 -13.40 27.71 39.26
CA GLY A 99 -14.80 27.28 39.32
C GLY A 99 -15.66 27.67 38.10
N LYS A 100 -15.15 28.47 37.16
CA LYS A 100 -15.84 28.80 35.91
C LYS A 100 -15.38 27.90 34.77
N ILE A 101 -16.32 27.47 33.94
CA ILE A 101 -16.02 26.76 32.69
C ILE A 101 -15.61 27.81 31.65
N VAL A 102 -14.39 27.68 31.14
CA VAL A 102 -13.86 28.53 30.07
C VAL A 102 -13.60 27.67 28.84
N HIS A 103 -14.01 28.14 27.67
CA HIS A 103 -13.70 27.51 26.39
C HIS A 103 -12.32 27.97 25.94
N GLN A 104 -11.39 27.03 25.76
CA GLN A 104 -10.01 27.34 25.40
C GLN A 104 -9.89 27.57 23.89
N PRO A 105 -9.51 28.79 23.43
CA PRO A 105 -9.22 29.04 22.02
C PRO A 105 -8.07 28.18 21.50
N GLY A 106 -8.02 27.93 20.19
CA GLY A 106 -6.96 27.13 19.57
C GLY A 106 -7.10 25.62 19.76
N THR A 107 -8.23 25.14 20.25
CA THR A 107 -8.42 23.72 20.59
C THR A 107 -9.43 22.98 19.73
N SER A 108 -10.26 23.70 18.97
CA SER A 108 -11.17 23.09 18.01
C SER A 108 -10.44 22.54 16.78
N ILE A 109 -11.13 21.69 16.01
CA ILE A 109 -10.60 21.09 14.78
C ILE A 109 -10.19 22.19 13.79
N LEU A 110 -11.10 23.15 13.55
CA LEU A 110 -10.84 24.27 12.65
C LEU A 110 -9.66 25.12 13.12
N GLU A 111 -9.61 25.51 14.39
CA GLU A 111 -8.53 26.39 14.88
C GLU A 111 -7.17 25.71 14.83
N LYS A 112 -7.09 24.41 15.12
CA LYS A 112 -5.84 23.66 14.98
C LYS A 112 -5.40 23.55 13.52
N SER A 113 -6.34 23.27 12.62
CA SER A 113 -6.07 23.22 11.19
C SER A 113 -5.58 24.59 10.69
N LEU A 114 -6.25 25.68 11.06
CA LEU A 114 -5.83 27.05 10.72
C LEU A 114 -4.49 27.46 11.37
N ALA A 115 -4.13 26.90 12.53
CA ALA A 115 -2.83 27.18 13.15
C ALA A 115 -1.63 26.74 12.30
N ASN A 116 -1.83 25.81 11.35
CA ASN A 116 -0.78 25.38 10.41
C ASN A 116 -0.46 26.45 9.35
N ASP A 117 -1.28 27.50 9.21
CA ASP A 117 -0.95 28.70 8.44
C ASP A 117 0.10 29.56 9.16
N ALA A 118 1.34 29.05 9.16
CA ALA A 118 2.51 29.68 9.75
C ALA A 118 3.73 29.71 8.80
N GLY A 119 3.66 28.99 7.67
CA GLY A 119 4.69 29.00 6.63
C GLY A 119 4.59 30.20 5.69
N HIS A 120 5.59 30.36 4.83
CA HIS A 120 5.59 31.40 3.80
C HIS A 120 4.91 30.93 2.51
N GLU A 121 4.88 29.63 2.29
CA GLU A 121 4.32 28.96 1.13
C GLU A 121 2.79 29.00 1.16
N PRO A 122 2.12 28.99 -0.01
CA PRO A 122 0.68 28.85 -0.07
C PRO A 122 0.24 27.52 0.56
N CYS A 123 -0.81 27.59 1.38
CA CYS A 123 -1.36 26.41 2.04
C CYS A 123 -2.87 26.25 1.84
N GLY A 124 -3.31 25.00 1.82
CA GLY A 124 -4.71 24.59 1.87
C GLY A 124 -4.97 23.61 3.00
N PHE A 125 -6.23 23.26 3.19
CA PHE A 125 -6.67 22.39 4.28
C PHE A 125 -7.58 21.29 3.75
N ARG A 126 -7.54 20.13 4.39
CA ARG A 126 -8.45 19.05 4.09
C ARG A 126 -8.92 18.37 5.35
N VAL A 127 -10.22 18.14 5.45
CA VAL A 127 -10.80 17.36 6.55
C VAL A 127 -11.32 16.06 5.97
N VAL A 128 -10.79 14.93 6.42
CA VAL A 128 -11.18 13.60 5.95
C VAL A 128 -11.96 12.89 7.05
N THR A 129 -13.18 12.46 6.76
CA THR A 129 -14.03 11.80 7.78
C THR A 129 -14.54 10.45 7.32
N ALA A 130 -14.66 9.50 8.24
CA ALA A 130 -15.43 8.28 8.01
C ALA A 130 -16.93 8.63 7.97
N GLY A 131 -17.44 9.30 9.01
CA GLY A 131 -18.85 9.70 9.09
C GLY A 131 -19.26 10.78 8.08
N PRO A 132 -20.55 10.85 7.70
CA PRO A 132 -21.10 11.86 6.80
C PRO A 132 -21.11 13.26 7.45
N VAL A 133 -21.34 14.29 6.64
CA VAL A 133 -21.46 15.69 7.08
C VAL A 133 -22.90 16.17 7.04
N ASP A 134 -23.25 17.09 7.93
CA ASP A 134 -24.54 17.77 7.86
C ASP A 134 -24.69 18.59 6.58
N LYS A 135 -25.94 18.89 6.19
CA LYS A 135 -26.29 19.60 4.96
C LYS A 135 -25.53 20.93 4.79
N GLU A 136 -25.26 21.62 5.89
CA GLU A 136 -24.53 22.89 5.87
C GLU A 136 -23.06 22.68 5.53
N LEU A 137 -22.40 21.70 6.13
CA LEU A 137 -20.99 21.38 5.87
C LEU A 137 -20.78 20.69 4.53
N ALA A 138 -21.82 20.10 3.92
CA ALA A 138 -21.74 19.50 2.60
C ALA A 138 -21.24 20.45 1.50
N LEU A 139 -21.40 21.77 1.68
CA LEU A 139 -20.83 22.78 0.78
C LEU A 139 -19.30 22.73 0.72
N LEU A 140 -18.64 22.36 1.84
CA LEU A 140 -17.18 22.24 1.90
C LEU A 140 -16.66 20.98 1.19
N SER A 141 -17.54 20.02 0.86
CA SER A 141 -17.20 18.86 0.04
C SER A 141 -17.14 19.17 -1.46
N LEU A 142 -17.59 20.37 -1.87
CA LEU A 142 -17.47 20.84 -3.25
C LEU A 142 -16.03 21.29 -3.56
N PRO A 143 -15.57 21.15 -4.82
CA PRO A 143 -14.31 21.74 -5.29
C PRO A 143 -14.21 23.23 -4.94
N LEU A 144 -12.99 23.72 -4.70
CA LEU A 144 -12.74 25.10 -4.24
C LEU A 144 -13.31 26.17 -5.20
N ASP A 145 -13.32 25.88 -6.50
CA ASP A 145 -13.81 26.74 -7.58
C ASP A 145 -15.30 26.55 -7.90
N ALA A 146 -16.01 25.69 -7.16
CA ALA A 146 -17.41 25.43 -7.41
C ALA A 146 -18.28 26.68 -7.16
N PRO A 147 -19.31 26.95 -7.99
CA PRO A 147 -20.19 28.11 -7.83
C PRO A 147 -20.87 28.18 -6.44
N GLY A 148 -21.18 27.03 -5.84
CA GLY A 148 -21.77 26.94 -4.49
C GLY A 148 -20.81 27.32 -3.36
N ARG A 149 -19.56 27.66 -3.66
CA ARG A 149 -18.56 28.22 -2.73
C ARG A 149 -18.22 29.67 -3.01
N ALA A 150 -18.87 30.29 -3.99
CA ALA A 150 -18.68 31.70 -4.28
C ALA A 150 -19.19 32.56 -3.12
N ALA A 151 -18.52 33.68 -2.82
CA ALA A 151 -18.95 34.61 -1.77
C ALA A 151 -20.36 35.20 -2.00
N ALA A 152 -20.84 35.17 -3.25
CA ALA A 152 -22.20 35.59 -3.61
C ALA A 152 -23.28 34.54 -3.27
N ASP A 153 -22.90 33.28 -3.00
CA ASP A 153 -23.85 32.23 -2.65
C ASP A 153 -24.38 32.46 -1.22
N PRO A 154 -25.71 32.58 -1.03
CA PRO A 154 -26.29 32.86 0.28
C PRO A 154 -26.04 31.76 1.32
N ALA A 155 -26.00 30.49 0.90
CA ALA A 155 -25.79 29.37 1.80
C ALA A 155 -24.34 29.32 2.29
N TYR A 156 -23.38 29.56 1.39
CA TYR A 156 -21.97 29.67 1.74
C TYR A 156 -21.70 30.85 2.69
N CYS A 157 -22.27 32.03 2.40
CA CYS A 157 -22.13 33.21 3.25
C CYS A 157 -22.72 32.98 4.66
N SER A 158 -23.89 32.35 4.75
CA SER A 158 -24.52 31.98 6.03
C SER A 158 -23.65 31.01 6.84
N LEU A 159 -23.10 29.98 6.20
CA LEU A 159 -22.16 29.05 6.83
C LEU A 159 -20.92 29.79 7.34
N GLN A 160 -20.37 30.70 6.54
CA GLN A 160 -19.18 31.47 6.89
C GLN A 160 -19.39 32.35 8.11
N GLN A 161 -20.52 33.06 8.18
CA GLN A 161 -20.87 33.87 9.35
C GLN A 161 -20.99 33.02 10.61
N ARG A 162 -21.62 31.85 10.52
CA ARG A 162 -21.78 30.94 11.65
C ARG A 162 -20.45 30.38 12.14
N ILE A 163 -19.60 29.89 11.24
CA ILE A 163 -18.27 29.40 11.60
C ILE A 163 -17.45 30.51 12.26
N THR A 164 -17.40 31.70 11.64
CA THR A 164 -16.66 32.85 12.16
C THR A 164 -17.15 33.26 13.54
N ALA A 165 -18.46 33.21 13.81
CA ALA A 165 -19.01 33.50 15.12
C ALA A 165 -18.56 32.50 16.20
N HIS A 166 -18.47 31.21 15.86
CA HIS A 166 -18.04 30.18 16.81
C HIS A 166 -16.56 30.28 17.19
N VAL A 167 -15.69 30.68 16.25
CA VAL A 167 -14.24 30.77 16.46
C VAL A 167 -13.73 32.21 16.51
N ALA A 168 -14.62 33.16 16.78
CA ALA A 168 -14.31 34.59 16.80
C ALA A 168 -13.06 34.90 17.63
N GLY A 169 -12.20 35.77 17.09
CA GLY A 169 -10.97 36.23 17.71
C GLY A 169 -9.76 35.29 17.55
N PHE A 170 -9.91 34.13 16.91
CA PHE A 170 -8.77 33.28 16.56
C PHE A 170 -8.21 33.64 15.18
N THR A 171 -6.90 33.81 15.09
CA THR A 171 -6.16 34.05 13.84
C THR A 171 -4.92 33.16 13.81
N SER A 172 -4.48 32.79 12.61
CA SER A 172 -3.22 32.08 12.39
C SER A 172 -2.01 32.98 12.68
N THR A 173 -0.81 32.39 12.67
CA THR A 173 0.44 33.16 12.80
C THR A 173 0.61 34.17 11.66
N ASN A 174 0.10 33.86 10.47
CA ASN A 174 0.06 34.78 9.32
C ASN A 174 -1.09 35.80 9.39
N GLY A 175 -1.83 35.89 10.49
CA GLY A 175 -2.91 36.85 10.70
C GLY A 175 -4.18 36.56 9.90
N ARG A 176 -4.33 35.34 9.36
CA ARG A 176 -5.52 34.92 8.62
C ARG A 176 -6.56 34.32 9.56
N ASP A 177 -7.83 34.43 9.21
CA ASP A 177 -8.95 34.01 10.06
C ASP A 177 -9.71 32.81 9.46
N ALA A 178 -10.86 32.49 10.06
CA ALA A 178 -11.72 31.40 9.61
C ALA A 178 -12.23 31.58 8.17
N THR A 179 -12.31 32.81 7.65
CA THR A 179 -12.76 33.05 6.28
C THR A 179 -11.73 32.55 5.26
N PHE A 180 -10.45 32.73 5.56
CA PHE A 180 -9.34 32.16 4.78
C PHE A 180 -9.36 30.63 4.84
N TRP A 181 -9.55 30.05 6.03
CA TRP A 181 -9.66 28.60 6.17
C TRP A 181 -10.79 28.04 5.30
N MET A 182 -11.97 28.69 5.34
CA MET A 182 -13.13 28.27 4.56
C MET A 182 -12.93 28.37 3.05
N SER A 183 -12.19 29.35 2.56
CA SER A 183 -11.90 29.47 1.12
C SER A 183 -10.83 28.48 0.64
N ASN A 184 -10.09 27.83 1.55
CA ASN A 184 -8.97 26.94 1.22
C ASN A 184 -9.15 25.51 1.75
N VAL A 185 -10.28 25.17 2.38
CA VAL A 185 -10.56 23.82 2.88
C VAL A 185 -11.34 22.97 1.89
N VAL A 186 -11.05 21.67 1.82
CA VAL A 186 -11.92 20.66 1.19
C VAL A 186 -12.32 19.60 2.20
N TRP A 187 -13.60 19.29 2.29
CA TRP A 187 -14.09 18.18 3.10
C TRP A 187 -14.21 16.90 2.25
N GLN A 188 -13.72 15.79 2.78
CA GLN A 188 -13.73 14.51 2.08
C GLN A 188 -14.33 13.41 2.96
N VAL A 189 -15.49 12.90 2.56
CA VAL A 189 -16.14 11.78 3.25
C VAL A 189 -15.69 10.46 2.62
N MET A 190 -15.17 9.56 3.45
CA MET A 190 -14.63 8.26 3.05
C MET A 190 -15.42 7.06 3.58
N TYR A 191 -16.50 7.31 4.35
CA TYR A 191 -17.46 6.32 4.87
C TYR A 191 -16.89 5.37 5.95
N SER A 192 -15.87 4.58 5.63
CA SER A 192 -15.27 3.61 6.58
C SER A 192 -13.81 3.32 6.22
N GLY A 193 -13.07 2.71 7.16
CA GLY A 193 -11.71 2.23 6.89
C GLY A 193 -11.67 1.20 5.75
N ASP A 194 -12.64 0.28 5.72
CA ASP A 194 -12.76 -0.73 4.65
C ASP A 194 -13.00 -0.07 3.28
N ALA A 195 -13.85 0.95 3.21
CA ALA A 195 -14.11 1.68 1.97
C ALA A 195 -12.86 2.45 1.47
N VAL A 196 -12.07 3.00 2.39
CA VAL A 196 -10.77 3.62 2.05
C VAL A 196 -9.83 2.55 1.47
N GLN A 197 -9.74 1.40 2.13
CA GLN A 197 -8.90 0.29 1.68
C GLN A 197 -9.30 -0.21 0.28
N ASP A 198 -10.58 -0.45 0.03
CA ASP A 198 -11.06 -0.92 -1.27
C ASP A 198 -10.76 0.09 -2.38
N ARG A 199 -11.00 1.38 -2.12
CA ARG A 199 -10.63 2.45 -3.06
C ARG A 199 -9.11 2.49 -3.32
N ASN A 200 -8.30 2.28 -2.30
CA ASN A 200 -6.86 2.25 -2.45
C ASN A 200 -6.39 1.01 -3.23
N LEU A 201 -7.02 -0.15 -3.05
CA LEU A 201 -6.73 -1.33 -3.85
C LEU A 201 -7.01 -1.09 -5.34
N LEU A 202 -8.10 -0.38 -5.68
CA LEU A 202 -8.37 0.02 -7.07
C LEU A 202 -7.31 1.00 -7.64
N LYS A 203 -6.84 1.95 -6.82
CA LYS A 203 -5.73 2.83 -7.21
C LYS A 203 -4.44 2.04 -7.44
N LEU A 204 -4.17 1.06 -6.58
CA LEU A 204 -3.02 0.19 -6.71
C LEU A 204 -3.11 -0.65 -7.99
N ASP A 205 -4.28 -1.22 -8.31
CA ASP A 205 -4.50 -1.95 -9.57
C ASP A 205 -4.17 -1.06 -10.78
N ARG A 206 -4.71 0.16 -10.82
CA ARG A 206 -4.41 1.13 -11.88
C ARG A 206 -2.92 1.45 -11.99
N LEU A 207 -2.24 1.59 -10.85
CA LEU A 207 -0.80 1.85 -10.80
C LEU A 207 0.01 0.65 -11.35
N LEU A 208 -0.40 -0.58 -11.04
CA LEU A 208 0.22 -1.80 -11.54
C LEU A 208 -0.02 -1.96 -13.05
N GLU A 209 -1.24 -1.67 -13.52
CA GLU A 209 -1.59 -1.67 -14.95
C GLU A 209 -0.72 -0.70 -15.76
N LEU A 210 -0.54 0.53 -15.27
CA LEU A 210 0.34 1.53 -15.90
C LEU A 210 1.80 1.07 -16.01
N ARG A 211 2.23 0.17 -15.11
CA ARG A 211 3.57 -0.43 -15.10
C ARG A 211 3.63 -1.80 -15.78
N ALA A 212 2.55 -2.23 -16.45
CA ALA A 212 2.39 -3.55 -17.05
C ALA A 212 2.69 -4.71 -16.05
N VAL A 213 2.32 -4.52 -14.79
CA VAL A 213 2.47 -5.50 -13.70
C VAL A 213 1.16 -6.21 -13.46
N VAL A 214 1.20 -7.55 -13.48
CA VAL A 214 0.08 -8.39 -13.05
C VAL A 214 0.47 -9.08 -11.76
N LEU A 215 -0.31 -8.84 -10.69
CA LEU A 215 -0.19 -9.53 -9.40
C LEU A 215 -1.48 -10.30 -9.11
N PHE A 216 -1.35 -11.43 -8.43
CA PHE A 216 -2.52 -12.16 -7.92
C PHE A 216 -3.18 -11.41 -6.75
N PRO A 217 -4.47 -11.66 -6.45
CA PRO A 217 -5.19 -10.94 -5.40
C PRO A 217 -4.52 -10.97 -4.01
N ASP A 218 -3.89 -12.08 -3.65
CA ASP A 218 -3.14 -12.26 -2.39
C ASP A 218 -1.85 -11.43 -2.38
N GLN A 219 -1.11 -11.41 -3.50
CA GLN A 219 0.10 -10.60 -3.66
C GLN A 219 -0.22 -9.11 -3.64
N ARG A 220 -1.33 -8.71 -4.27
CA ARG A 220 -1.83 -7.34 -4.23
C ARG A 220 -2.19 -6.92 -2.80
N ALA A 221 -2.93 -7.77 -2.08
CA ALA A 221 -3.30 -7.49 -0.69
C ALA A 221 -2.06 -7.39 0.22
N GLU A 222 -1.06 -8.24 0.00
CA GLU A 222 0.23 -8.16 0.69
C GLU A 222 1.00 -6.88 0.36
N LEU A 223 1.10 -6.50 -0.92
CA LEU A 223 1.73 -5.25 -1.35
C LEU A 223 1.06 -4.03 -0.69
N TYR A 224 -0.27 -4.00 -0.66
CA TYR A 224 -1.00 -2.93 0.01
C TYR A 224 -0.74 -2.91 1.52
N ARG A 225 -0.73 -4.07 2.19
CA ARG A 225 -0.36 -4.15 3.62
C ARG A 225 1.06 -3.65 3.88
N GLN A 226 2.01 -3.91 2.99
CA GLN A 226 3.38 -3.37 3.12
C GLN A 226 3.41 -1.85 2.93
N LEU A 227 2.57 -1.28 2.04
CA LEU A 227 2.45 0.18 1.90
C LEU A 227 1.92 0.82 3.19
N VAL A 228 0.86 0.26 3.76
CA VAL A 228 0.29 0.73 5.04
C VAL A 228 1.33 0.59 6.16
N GLY A 229 2.07 -0.52 6.21
CA GLY A 229 3.17 -0.69 7.15
C GLY A 229 4.28 0.36 6.99
N LYS A 230 4.61 0.76 5.76
CA LYS A 230 5.58 1.83 5.49
C LYS A 230 5.10 3.19 6.01
N VAL A 231 3.82 3.49 5.82
CA VAL A 231 3.17 4.69 6.37
C VAL A 231 3.21 4.68 7.89
N TYR A 232 2.84 3.55 8.51
CA TYR A 232 2.86 3.36 9.96
C TYR A 232 4.25 3.61 10.55
N GLU A 233 5.30 3.04 9.94
CA GLU A 233 6.68 3.25 10.41
C GLU A 233 7.13 4.72 10.23
N ALA A 234 6.72 5.38 9.16
CA ALA A 234 6.96 6.82 8.98
C ALA A 234 6.23 7.65 10.05
N ALA A 235 4.96 7.36 10.32
CA ALA A 235 4.16 8.03 11.36
C ALA A 235 4.78 7.86 12.76
N LYS A 236 5.32 6.67 13.07
CA LYS A 236 5.94 6.34 14.35
C LYS A 236 7.36 6.89 14.54
N ALA A 237 8.05 7.23 13.46
CA ALA A 237 9.44 7.70 13.54
C ALA A 237 9.57 8.91 14.50
N PRO A 238 10.58 8.95 15.38
CA PRO A 238 10.76 10.09 16.29
C PRO A 238 11.22 11.33 15.52
N PHE A 239 10.38 12.37 15.51
CA PHE A 239 10.67 13.62 14.78
C PHE A 239 12.00 14.24 15.23
N ASP A 240 12.27 14.28 16.54
CA ASP A 240 13.47 14.92 17.09
C ASP A 240 14.80 14.24 16.70
N VAL A 241 14.75 12.96 16.29
CA VAL A 241 15.94 12.18 15.93
C VAL A 241 16.12 12.11 14.42
N ASN A 242 15.04 11.86 13.68
CA ASN A 242 15.08 11.77 12.23
C ASN A 242 13.80 12.34 11.59
N PRO A 243 13.73 13.67 11.38
CA PRO A 243 12.58 14.31 10.76
C PRO A 243 12.28 13.78 9.34
N LEU A 244 13.33 13.40 8.60
CA LEU A 244 13.20 12.93 7.22
C LEU A 244 12.52 11.56 7.13
N ALA A 245 12.60 10.74 8.18
CA ALA A 245 11.92 9.43 8.21
C ALA A 245 10.39 9.54 8.17
N LYS A 246 9.83 10.71 8.54
CA LYS A 246 8.40 11.00 8.45
C LYS A 246 7.96 11.47 7.07
N ARG A 247 8.90 11.74 6.14
CA ARG A 247 8.63 12.30 4.81
C ARG A 247 8.77 11.22 3.75
N LEU A 248 7.66 10.89 3.09
CA LEU A 248 7.61 9.93 2.00
C LEU A 248 7.64 10.68 0.67
N THR A 249 8.80 10.69 0.00
CA THR A 249 8.96 11.34 -1.31
C THR A 249 8.51 10.42 -2.45
N ARG A 250 8.12 11.01 -3.58
CA ARG A 250 7.72 10.28 -4.80
C ARG A 250 8.80 9.29 -5.26
N ASP A 251 10.06 9.72 -5.27
CA ASP A 251 11.18 8.90 -5.73
C ASP A 251 11.41 7.71 -4.81
N ALA A 252 11.45 7.93 -3.49
CA ALA A 252 11.63 6.88 -2.52
C ALA A 252 10.47 5.86 -2.54
N CYS A 253 9.23 6.33 -2.68
CA CYS A 253 8.06 5.47 -2.82
C CYS A 253 8.06 4.71 -4.14
N SER A 254 8.50 5.34 -5.24
CA SER A 254 8.59 4.71 -6.56
C SER A 254 9.62 3.59 -6.59
N GLN A 255 10.80 3.86 -6.01
CA GLN A 255 11.87 2.88 -5.85
C GLN A 255 11.41 1.72 -4.97
N TRP A 256 10.84 2.01 -3.80
CA TRP A 256 10.31 0.99 -2.90
C TRP A 256 9.26 0.10 -3.59
N LEU A 257 8.30 0.71 -4.30
CA LEU A 257 7.26 -0.04 -5.01
C LEU A 257 7.88 -0.95 -6.07
N GLN A 258 8.86 -0.45 -6.82
CA GLN A 258 9.57 -1.25 -7.82
C GLN A 258 10.26 -2.46 -7.17
N GLU A 259 10.98 -2.26 -6.07
CA GLU A 259 11.62 -3.34 -5.34
C GLU A 259 10.63 -4.39 -4.82
N VAL A 260 9.49 -3.96 -4.27
CA VAL A 260 8.47 -4.90 -3.76
C VAL A 260 7.80 -5.65 -4.91
N VAL A 261 7.47 -4.96 -6.01
CA VAL A 261 6.88 -5.58 -7.20
C VAL A 261 7.83 -6.60 -7.81
N ASP A 262 9.13 -6.28 -7.89
CA ASP A 262 10.12 -7.24 -8.37
C ASP A 262 10.17 -8.45 -7.41
N ARG A 263 10.19 -8.24 -6.09
CA ARG A 263 10.08 -9.36 -5.14
C ARG A 263 8.77 -10.16 -5.27
N ALA A 264 7.65 -9.53 -5.61
CA ALA A 264 6.35 -10.18 -5.71
C ALA A 264 6.18 -10.95 -7.03
N ARG A 265 6.64 -10.38 -8.16
CA ARG A 265 6.78 -11.07 -9.45
C ARG A 265 7.73 -12.26 -9.36
N PHE A 266 8.65 -12.22 -8.40
CA PHE A 266 9.62 -13.26 -8.13
C PHE A 266 9.49 -13.77 -6.69
N PRO A 267 8.44 -14.55 -6.32
CA PRO A 267 8.16 -14.97 -4.94
C PRO A 267 9.22 -15.91 -4.29
N GLY A 268 10.41 -16.01 -4.87
CA GLY A 268 11.64 -16.57 -4.31
C GLY A 268 12.77 -15.55 -4.14
N ALA A 269 12.53 -14.23 -4.32
CA ALA A 269 13.55 -13.18 -4.38
C ALA A 269 14.33 -12.94 -3.06
N ALA A 270 13.96 -13.61 -1.98
CA ALA A 270 14.94 -13.96 -0.96
C ALA A 270 15.79 -15.16 -1.45
N GLY A 271 16.66 -14.91 -2.43
CA GLY A 271 17.76 -15.81 -2.80
C GLY A 271 17.51 -16.95 -3.82
N LYS A 272 16.33 -17.10 -4.43
CA LYS A 272 16.02 -18.15 -5.42
C LYS A 272 15.57 -17.52 -6.74
N GLY A 273 16.40 -17.62 -7.77
CA GLY A 273 16.22 -17.00 -9.09
C GLY A 273 17.49 -16.32 -9.63
N MET A 274 18.41 -15.90 -8.75
CA MET A 274 19.75 -15.41 -9.16
C MET A 274 20.67 -16.56 -9.57
N LEU A 275 20.49 -17.75 -8.96
CA LEU A 275 21.32 -18.92 -9.24
C LEU A 275 21.05 -19.48 -10.64
N LEU A 276 19.78 -19.59 -11.05
CA LEU A 276 19.46 -19.94 -12.43
C LEU A 276 20.07 -18.96 -13.42
N ARG A 277 19.89 -17.64 -13.19
CA ARG A 277 20.44 -16.58 -14.04
C ARG A 277 21.96 -16.69 -14.16
N GLN A 278 22.65 -16.76 -13.02
CA GLN A 278 24.10 -16.91 -12.94
C GLN A 278 24.58 -18.19 -13.64
N LYS A 279 23.87 -19.31 -13.51
CA LYS A 279 24.22 -20.57 -14.17
C LYS A 279 24.03 -20.53 -15.68
N LEU A 280 23.00 -19.84 -16.16
CA LEU A 280 22.80 -19.62 -17.58
C LEU A 280 23.92 -18.72 -18.14
N ASP A 281 24.27 -17.64 -17.44
CA ASP A 281 25.39 -16.77 -17.85
C ASP A 281 26.73 -17.53 -17.87
N LEU A 282 27.02 -18.29 -16.82
CA LEU A 282 28.23 -19.09 -16.73
C LEU A 282 28.29 -20.24 -17.76
N GLY A 283 27.15 -20.63 -18.33
CA GLY A 283 27.06 -21.62 -19.40
C GLY A 283 27.00 -21.02 -20.81
N GLY A 284 27.12 -19.70 -20.96
CA GLY A 284 26.97 -19.03 -22.27
C GLY A 284 25.52 -19.02 -22.79
N LEU A 285 24.54 -19.12 -21.90
CA LEU A 285 23.10 -19.23 -22.18
C LEU A 285 22.32 -17.96 -21.76
N GLY A 286 22.99 -16.81 -21.70
CA GLY A 286 22.40 -15.55 -21.21
C GLY A 286 21.16 -15.10 -22.00
N HIS A 287 21.06 -15.44 -23.29
CA HIS A 287 19.90 -15.13 -24.12
C HIS A 287 18.65 -15.97 -23.79
N TYR A 288 18.81 -17.10 -23.10
CA TYR A 288 17.68 -17.95 -22.68
C TYR A 288 17.05 -17.53 -21.35
N GLN A 289 17.58 -16.50 -20.66
CA GLN A 289 17.15 -16.14 -19.30
C GLN A 289 15.64 -15.86 -19.18
N VAL A 290 15.07 -15.13 -20.15
CA VAL A 290 13.65 -14.77 -20.14
C VAL A 290 12.80 -16.02 -20.33
N THR A 291 13.05 -16.79 -21.39
CA THR A 291 12.31 -18.01 -21.73
C THR A 291 12.45 -19.09 -20.64
N ALA A 292 13.64 -19.27 -20.08
CA ALA A 292 13.88 -20.23 -19.01
C ALA A 292 13.07 -19.89 -17.75
N ARG A 293 12.94 -18.59 -17.45
CA ARG A 293 12.16 -18.13 -16.30
C ARG A 293 10.66 -18.25 -16.54
N GLU A 294 10.18 -17.95 -17.74
CA GLU A 294 8.78 -18.17 -18.13
C GLU A 294 8.38 -19.64 -17.99
N GLN A 295 9.23 -20.55 -18.47
CA GLN A 295 8.99 -22.00 -18.36
C GLN A 295 9.07 -22.48 -16.91
N GLN A 296 10.00 -21.95 -16.10
CA GLN A 296 10.05 -22.23 -14.66
C GLN A 296 8.78 -21.78 -13.94
N MET A 297 8.24 -20.60 -14.29
CA MET A 297 6.99 -20.08 -13.74
C MET A 297 5.80 -20.94 -14.14
N TYR A 298 5.74 -21.38 -15.40
CA TYR A 298 4.72 -22.30 -15.90
C TYR A 298 4.69 -23.61 -15.08
N TYR A 299 5.86 -24.19 -14.81
CA TYR A 299 6.00 -25.37 -13.96
C TYR A 299 5.49 -25.13 -12.53
N LEU A 300 5.92 -24.05 -11.87
CA LEU A 300 5.51 -23.73 -10.50
C LEU A 300 4.01 -23.45 -10.38
N MET A 301 3.43 -22.78 -11.38
CA MET A 301 1.99 -22.53 -11.46
C MET A 301 1.21 -23.85 -11.51
N ARG A 302 1.59 -24.77 -12.40
CA ARG A 302 0.94 -26.08 -12.52
C ARG A 302 1.11 -26.94 -11.27
N ARG A 303 2.27 -26.89 -10.60
CA ARG A 303 2.50 -27.62 -9.36
C ARG A 303 1.68 -27.10 -8.17
N ARG A 304 1.42 -25.79 -8.12
CA ARG A 304 0.64 -25.14 -7.05
C ARG A 304 -0.87 -25.25 -7.26
N ASN A 305 -1.30 -25.30 -8.51
CA ASN A 305 -2.70 -25.46 -8.88
C ASN A 305 -2.86 -26.72 -9.73
N PRO A 306 -2.80 -27.92 -9.12
CA PRO A 306 -3.04 -29.16 -9.84
C PRO A 306 -4.49 -29.14 -10.32
N GLY A 307 -4.71 -28.86 -11.60
CA GLY A 307 -6.05 -28.87 -12.17
C GLY A 307 -6.71 -30.23 -11.92
N TYR A 308 -8.03 -30.22 -11.69
CA TYR A 308 -8.84 -31.43 -11.50
C TYR A 308 -8.79 -32.43 -12.69
N LEU A 309 -8.13 -32.05 -13.79
CA LEU A 309 -7.90 -32.82 -15.01
C LEU A 309 -6.40 -32.90 -15.32
N ASN A 310 -5.56 -33.29 -14.35
CA ASN A 310 -4.16 -33.61 -14.62
C ASN A 310 -4.11 -34.93 -15.40
N THR A 311 -3.83 -34.86 -16.70
CA THR A 311 -3.80 -36.00 -17.64
C THR A 311 -2.50 -36.81 -17.58
N PHE A 312 -1.53 -36.41 -16.74
CA PHE A 312 -0.28 -37.13 -16.52
C PHE A 312 0.08 -37.17 -15.04
N ASP A 313 0.75 -38.25 -14.63
CA ASP A 313 1.29 -38.42 -13.29
C ASP A 313 2.53 -37.53 -13.11
N ALA A 314 2.32 -36.32 -12.59
CA ALA A 314 3.36 -35.32 -12.39
C ALA A 314 4.50 -35.82 -11.49
N PRO A 315 4.25 -36.47 -10.34
CA PRO A 315 5.30 -37.13 -9.56
C PRO A 315 6.15 -38.12 -10.35
N LEU A 316 5.52 -38.99 -11.16
CA LEU A 316 6.25 -39.95 -11.99
C LEU A 316 7.11 -39.26 -13.06
N ALA A 317 6.55 -38.23 -13.72
CA ALA A 317 7.25 -37.47 -14.74
C ALA A 317 8.44 -36.66 -14.18
N GLU A 318 8.27 -36.03 -13.01
CA GLU A 318 9.35 -35.35 -12.29
C GLU A 318 10.47 -36.32 -11.90
N ALA A 319 10.14 -37.51 -11.40
CA ALA A 319 11.12 -38.52 -11.00
C ALA A 319 11.94 -39.05 -12.18
N GLU A 320 11.28 -39.34 -13.31
CA GLU A 320 11.93 -39.78 -14.55
C GLU A 320 12.85 -38.69 -15.12
N ALA A 321 12.37 -37.44 -15.15
CA ALA A 321 13.15 -36.28 -15.60
C ALA A 321 14.37 -36.04 -14.71
N GLN A 322 14.21 -36.08 -13.38
CA GLN A 322 15.31 -35.88 -12.44
C GLN A 322 16.38 -36.96 -12.60
N ARG A 323 15.98 -38.22 -12.77
CA ARG A 323 16.92 -39.34 -13.03
C ARG A 323 17.72 -39.11 -14.31
N ALA A 324 17.06 -38.71 -15.39
CA ALA A 324 17.69 -38.52 -16.69
C ALA A 324 18.66 -37.31 -16.68
N LEU A 325 18.23 -36.19 -16.10
CA LEU A 325 19.06 -34.99 -15.95
C LEU A 325 20.28 -35.23 -15.05
N THR A 326 20.12 -36.02 -13.98
CA THR A 326 21.24 -36.40 -13.11
C THR A 326 22.27 -37.23 -13.87
N ARG A 327 21.82 -38.17 -14.72
CA ARG A 327 22.72 -38.95 -15.59
C ARG A 327 23.48 -38.06 -16.57
N LEU A 328 22.81 -37.07 -17.17
CA LEU A 328 23.47 -36.10 -18.06
C LEU A 328 24.54 -35.28 -17.34
N ASN A 329 24.28 -34.82 -16.11
CA ASN A 329 25.31 -34.13 -15.32
C ASN A 329 26.55 -35.02 -15.08
N VAL A 330 26.35 -36.30 -14.75
CA VAL A 330 27.46 -37.24 -14.56
C VAL A 330 28.28 -37.40 -15.84
N GLU A 331 27.64 -37.51 -17.00
CA GLU A 331 28.33 -37.61 -18.29
C GLU A 331 29.04 -36.30 -18.68
N LEU A 332 28.45 -35.16 -18.32
CA LEU A 332 29.08 -33.85 -18.46
C LEU A 332 30.37 -33.78 -17.64
N ASP A 333 30.33 -34.18 -16.37
CA ASP A 333 31.49 -34.16 -15.48
C ASP A 333 32.59 -35.13 -15.91
N ARG A 334 32.21 -36.28 -16.49
CA ARG A 334 33.14 -37.25 -17.08
C ARG A 334 33.84 -36.72 -18.34
N GLY A 335 33.38 -35.59 -18.87
CA GLY A 335 33.90 -34.99 -20.09
C GLY A 335 33.36 -35.64 -21.38
N ASN A 336 32.32 -36.46 -21.28
CA ASN A 336 31.70 -37.12 -22.42
C ASN A 336 30.75 -36.18 -23.19
N LEU A 337 30.35 -35.06 -22.59
CA LEU A 337 29.47 -34.05 -23.18
C LEU A 337 30.14 -32.67 -23.23
N THR A 338 29.79 -31.89 -24.26
CA THR A 338 30.15 -30.46 -24.39
C THR A 338 29.25 -29.61 -23.49
N GLU A 339 29.75 -28.50 -22.96
CA GLU A 339 28.98 -27.54 -22.14
C GLU A 339 28.11 -26.59 -23.00
N GLY A 340 27.21 -25.84 -22.35
CA GLY A 340 26.51 -24.72 -22.98
C GLY A 340 25.32 -25.13 -23.87
N PRO A 341 25.11 -24.48 -25.04
CA PRO A 341 23.93 -24.70 -25.88
C PRO A 341 23.74 -26.15 -26.34
N GLU A 342 24.83 -26.87 -26.62
CA GLU A 342 24.78 -28.28 -27.04
C GLU A 342 24.29 -29.17 -25.89
N PHE A 343 24.71 -28.90 -24.65
CA PHE A 343 24.22 -29.61 -23.48
C PHE A 343 22.74 -29.34 -23.22
N LEU A 344 22.31 -28.08 -23.37
CA LEU A 344 20.91 -27.69 -23.20
C LEU A 344 20.02 -28.41 -24.22
N ALA A 345 20.44 -28.50 -25.48
CA ALA A 345 19.71 -29.22 -26.52
C ALA A 345 19.54 -30.71 -26.17
N GLN A 346 20.60 -31.37 -25.66
CA GLN A 346 20.51 -32.76 -25.22
C GLN A 346 19.59 -32.95 -24.01
N CYS A 347 19.53 -31.97 -23.10
CA CYS A 347 18.58 -31.97 -22.01
C CYS A 347 17.14 -31.88 -22.54
N ASP A 348 16.89 -30.94 -23.46
CA ASP A 348 15.57 -30.78 -24.07
C ASP A 348 15.13 -32.03 -24.84
N ASP A 349 16.02 -32.67 -25.61
CA ASP A 349 15.72 -33.91 -26.35
C ASP A 349 15.30 -35.05 -25.41
N ILE A 350 16.01 -35.21 -24.29
CA ILE A 350 15.70 -36.23 -23.28
C ILE A 350 14.37 -35.92 -22.58
N LEU A 351 14.11 -34.65 -22.24
CA LEU A 351 12.85 -34.26 -21.61
C LEU A 351 11.67 -34.41 -22.57
N GLN A 352 11.85 -34.11 -23.86
CA GLN A 352 10.85 -34.38 -24.89
C GLN A 352 10.58 -35.88 -25.03
N GLY A 353 11.62 -36.72 -25.02
CA GLY A 353 11.46 -38.17 -25.05
C GLY A 353 10.73 -38.73 -23.83
N ILE A 354 10.94 -38.14 -22.65
CA ILE A 354 10.16 -38.49 -21.44
C ILE A 354 8.71 -38.04 -21.59
N ALA A 355 8.47 -36.82 -22.06
CA ALA A 355 7.14 -36.30 -22.27
C ALA A 355 6.34 -37.12 -23.29
N GLN A 356 6.96 -37.59 -24.37
CA GLN A 356 6.32 -38.45 -25.37
C GLN A 356 5.96 -39.84 -24.83
N ARG A 357 6.74 -40.38 -23.88
CA ARG A 357 6.45 -41.68 -23.25
C ARG A 357 5.35 -41.61 -22.20
N LEU A 358 5.27 -40.50 -21.46
CA LEU A 358 4.41 -40.37 -20.29
C LEU A 358 3.16 -39.52 -20.51
N GLY A 359 3.13 -38.70 -21.55
CA GLY A 359 2.05 -37.74 -21.80
C GLY A 359 1.23 -38.09 -23.02
N GLU A 360 -0.05 -37.73 -22.97
CA GLU A 360 -0.90 -37.68 -24.17
C GLU A 360 -0.58 -36.44 -25.02
N PRO A 361 -0.87 -36.46 -26.33
CA PRO A 361 -0.75 -35.28 -27.18
C PRO A 361 -1.54 -34.09 -26.62
N GLY A 362 -0.91 -32.91 -26.56
CA GLY A 362 -1.57 -31.66 -26.13
C GLY A 362 -1.58 -31.38 -24.63
N THR A 363 -0.98 -32.24 -23.79
CA THR A 363 -0.99 -32.09 -22.32
C THR A 363 -0.09 -30.98 -21.78
N GLY A 364 0.79 -30.40 -22.61
CA GLY A 364 1.77 -29.40 -22.19
C GLY A 364 2.89 -29.97 -21.31
N LEU A 365 3.02 -31.30 -21.24
CA LEU A 365 4.06 -32.00 -20.48
C LEU A 365 5.50 -31.60 -20.90
N PRO A 366 5.83 -31.39 -22.18
CA PRO A 366 7.17 -30.93 -22.57
C PRO A 366 7.56 -29.61 -21.87
N SER A 367 6.71 -28.58 -21.98
CA SER A 367 6.95 -27.28 -21.34
C SER A 367 6.99 -27.37 -19.82
N TYR A 368 6.21 -28.28 -19.23
CA TYR A 368 6.23 -28.55 -17.79
C TYR A 368 7.57 -29.14 -17.34
N LEU A 369 8.11 -30.11 -18.06
CA LEU A 369 9.40 -30.75 -17.75
C LEU A 369 10.59 -29.81 -17.98
N THR A 370 10.56 -28.98 -19.02
CA THR A 370 11.58 -27.95 -19.23
C THR A 370 11.56 -26.93 -18.08
N GLY A 371 10.38 -26.51 -17.63
CA GLY A 371 10.24 -25.68 -16.43
C GLY A 371 10.75 -26.33 -15.14
N PHE A 372 10.55 -27.64 -15.00
CA PHE A 372 11.09 -28.43 -13.89
C PHE A 372 12.62 -28.45 -13.88
N MET A 373 13.27 -28.65 -15.03
CA MET A 373 14.73 -28.58 -15.16
C MET A 373 15.27 -27.24 -14.67
N TYR A 374 14.66 -26.12 -15.08
CA TYR A 374 15.07 -24.79 -14.59
C TYR A 374 14.81 -24.61 -13.10
N ASN A 375 13.80 -25.27 -12.54
CA ASN A 375 13.61 -25.32 -11.09
C ASN A 375 14.73 -26.09 -10.38
N LEU A 376 15.19 -27.22 -10.93
CA LEU A 376 16.34 -27.97 -10.40
C LEU A 376 17.65 -27.17 -10.48
N ALA A 377 17.85 -26.44 -11.58
CA ALA A 377 19.02 -25.59 -11.77
C ALA A 377 19.06 -24.46 -10.72
N ASP A 378 17.92 -23.84 -10.44
CA ASP A 378 17.80 -22.80 -9.41
C ASP A 378 18.02 -23.34 -7.98
N ARG A 379 17.71 -24.63 -7.74
CA ARG A 379 17.89 -25.32 -6.44
C ARG A 379 19.27 -25.96 -6.24
N CYS A 380 20.24 -25.65 -7.08
CA CYS A 380 21.58 -26.26 -7.04
C CYS A 380 21.65 -27.78 -7.28
N VAL A 381 20.58 -28.39 -7.79
CA VAL A 381 20.56 -29.82 -8.14
C VAL A 381 21.08 -30.06 -9.56
N PHE A 382 20.99 -29.06 -10.44
CA PHE A 382 21.38 -29.14 -11.85
C PHE A 382 22.33 -28.01 -12.27
N ARG A 383 23.18 -28.26 -13.28
CA ARG A 383 24.17 -27.32 -13.83
C ARG A 383 24.28 -27.46 -15.35
N PHE A 384 24.63 -26.37 -16.04
CA PHE A 384 24.81 -26.33 -17.50
C PHE A 384 26.29 -26.38 -17.94
N ARG A 385 27.18 -26.64 -16.99
CA ARG A 385 28.64 -26.72 -17.18
C ARG A 385 29.22 -27.80 -16.25
N LYS A 386 30.45 -28.23 -16.48
CA LYS A 386 31.16 -29.19 -15.62
C LYS A 386 31.28 -28.67 -14.19
N ALA A 387 31.36 -29.58 -13.23
CA ALA A 387 31.84 -29.21 -11.91
C ALA A 387 33.24 -28.57 -12.03
N GLY A 388 33.36 -27.32 -11.58
CA GLY A 388 34.70 -26.76 -11.35
C GLY A 388 35.38 -27.49 -10.19
N PRO A 389 36.72 -27.47 -10.12
CA PRO A 389 37.43 -27.86 -8.90
C PRO A 389 37.00 -27.02 -7.69
#